data_AF-A0A6B9TBC5-F1
#
_entry.id   AF-A0A6B9TBC5-F1
#
_cell.length_a   1.000
_cell.length_b   1.000
_cell.length_c   1.000
_cell.angle_alpha   90.00
_cell.angle_beta   90.00
_cell.angle_gamma   90.00
#
_symmetry.space_group_name_H-M   'P 1'
#
loop_
_entity.id
_entity.type
_entity.pdbx_description
1 polymer ?
#
loop_
_entity_poly.entity_id
_entity_poly.type
_entity_poly.pdbx_seq_one_letter_code
_entity_poly.pdbx_strand_id
1 'polypeptide(L)'
;MKTCSKCGYASPDDSSFCMKCGAYFESEPAAPTTATTSMPGAPVHGAVDAEASMEQGFAKIQAGDFAGAVAAWTQAVKAGLAPSAEVYGRMLDGCVDEIVRSSADTSTHSRAGIADLAILIDDYDLITDLMAGLRDRSQQLGTQRELMNTMNEYMFLAIESFSVYTDLNDLSAICAEAVRVFTDASGRVESLEPAQSKHDPKAFLQNYTQFFQILGGKIDNAVEKTDPATLETLSDYWADRSTSRFSDVIMGASNMNAQLIATGWLGSKVAVKARDMQLDSFVAMYLAPGMKSGQQS
;
A
#
# COMPACT_ATOMS: atom_id res chain seq x y z
N MET A 1 -23.33 1.44 14.15
CA MET A 1 -21.88 1.68 13.99
C MET A 1 -21.15 0.46 14.50
N LYS A 2 -20.11 0.01 13.79
CA LYS A 2 -19.27 -1.12 14.21
C LYS A 2 -17.95 -0.63 14.79
N THR A 3 -17.55 -1.24 15.90
CA THR A 3 -16.35 -0.86 16.64
C THR A 3 -15.18 -1.71 16.17
N CYS A 4 -14.10 -1.07 15.74
CA CYS A 4 -12.90 -1.76 15.29
C CYS A 4 -12.29 -2.59 16.42
N SER A 5 -12.13 -3.89 16.20
CA SER A 5 -11.47 -4.82 17.13
C SER A 5 -10.00 -4.48 17.34
N LYS A 6 -9.34 -3.84 16.35
CA LYS A 6 -7.92 -3.44 16.42
C LYS A 6 -7.68 -2.12 17.16
N CYS A 7 -8.57 -1.12 17.04
CA CYS A 7 -8.30 0.24 17.54
C CYS A 7 -9.45 0.91 18.31
N GLY A 8 -10.59 0.25 18.47
CA GLY A 8 -11.74 0.73 19.25
C GLY A 8 -12.55 1.87 18.62
N TYR A 9 -12.25 2.29 17.38
CA TYR A 9 -12.98 3.35 16.69
C TYR A 9 -14.33 2.85 16.16
N ALA A 10 -15.37 3.65 16.35
CA ALA A 10 -16.70 3.39 15.79
C ALA A 10 -16.71 3.87 14.33
N SER A 11 -16.74 2.92 13.40
CA SER A 11 -16.95 3.16 11.98
C SER A 11 -18.43 2.99 11.62
N PRO A 12 -18.93 3.65 10.56
CA PRO A 12 -20.24 3.33 9.99
C PRO A 12 -20.41 1.83 9.74
N ASP A 13 -21.64 1.31 9.87
CA ASP A 13 -21.91 -0.14 9.82
C ASP A 13 -21.54 -0.76 8.45
N ASP A 14 -21.67 0.03 7.40
CA ASP A 14 -21.33 -0.31 6.01
C ASP A 14 -19.84 -0.22 5.68
N SER A 15 -18.98 0.29 6.59
CA SER A 15 -17.56 0.51 6.30
C SER A 15 -16.73 -0.78 6.33
N SER A 16 -16.33 -1.35 5.20
CA SER A 16 -15.56 -2.63 5.17
C SER A 16 -14.22 -2.62 5.93
N PHE A 17 -13.67 -1.44 6.22
CA PHE A 17 -12.47 -1.26 7.05
C PHE A 17 -12.64 -0.13 8.06
N CYS A 18 -11.81 -0.13 9.09
CA CYS A 18 -11.80 0.89 10.10
C CYS A 18 -11.25 2.20 9.53
N MET A 19 -12.11 3.22 9.43
CA MET A 19 -11.75 4.56 8.95
C MET A 19 -10.66 5.28 9.77
N LYS A 20 -10.26 4.71 10.93
CA LYS A 20 -9.19 5.27 11.78
C LYS A 20 -7.85 4.56 11.61
N CYS A 21 -7.84 3.25 11.39
CA CYS A 21 -6.60 2.46 11.42
C CYS A 21 -6.40 1.54 10.21
N GLY A 22 -7.32 1.56 9.23
CA GLY A 22 -7.25 0.73 8.04
C GLY A 22 -7.53 -0.77 8.28
N ALA A 23 -7.62 -1.22 9.54
CA ALA A 23 -7.91 -2.61 9.85
C ALA A 23 -9.27 -3.04 9.28
N TYR A 24 -9.29 -4.12 8.51
CA TYR A 24 -10.50 -4.71 7.99
C TYR A 24 -11.36 -5.30 9.10
N PHE A 25 -12.68 -5.20 8.95
CA PHE A 25 -13.63 -5.89 9.83
C PHE A 25 -13.82 -7.30 9.26
N GLU A 26 -13.28 -8.32 9.94
CA GLU A 26 -13.16 -9.71 9.44
C GLU A 26 -14.45 -10.29 8.80
N SER A 27 -14.25 -11.09 7.75
CA SER A 27 -15.14 -12.19 7.35
C SER A 27 -14.50 -13.55 7.73
N GLU A 28 -15.35 -14.53 8.06
CA GLU A 28 -15.10 -15.81 8.79
C GLU A 28 -13.96 -16.75 8.30
N PRO A 29 -13.53 -17.74 9.14
CA PRO A 29 -12.16 -18.28 9.17
C PRO A 29 -11.84 -19.42 8.19
N ALA A 30 -10.55 -19.52 7.87
CA ALA A 30 -9.93 -20.57 7.06
C ALA A 30 -9.98 -21.97 7.72
N ALA A 31 -10.21 -23.00 6.89
CA ALA A 31 -10.20 -24.41 7.29
C ALA A 31 -8.76 -24.95 7.50
N PRO A 32 -8.56 -26.00 8.32
CA PRO A 32 -7.25 -26.41 8.80
C PRO A 32 -6.49 -27.33 7.82
N THR A 33 -5.22 -26.99 7.61
CA THR A 33 -4.24 -27.72 6.80
C THR A 33 -3.85 -29.06 7.46
N THR A 34 -3.98 -30.18 6.73
CA THR A 34 -3.39 -31.46 7.13
C THR A 34 -2.05 -31.64 6.42
N ALA A 35 -0.99 -31.80 7.21
CA ALA A 35 0.35 -32.12 6.73
C ALA A 35 0.45 -33.61 6.40
N THR A 36 1.03 -33.95 5.24
CA THR A 36 1.58 -35.29 4.99
C THR A 36 2.99 -35.17 4.45
N THR A 37 3.88 -35.90 5.11
CA THR A 37 5.31 -36.05 4.85
C THR A 37 5.55 -36.99 3.68
N SER A 38 6.50 -36.70 2.77
CA SER A 38 7.11 -37.77 1.97
C SER A 38 8.47 -37.44 1.36
N MET A 39 9.25 -38.53 1.26
CA MET A 39 10.62 -38.75 0.77
C MET A 39 10.77 -38.64 -0.77
N PRO A 40 12.01 -38.61 -1.32
CA PRO A 40 12.29 -38.11 -2.68
C PRO A 40 12.29 -39.18 -3.78
N GLY A 41 11.82 -38.82 -4.98
CA GLY A 41 12.06 -39.60 -6.22
C GLY A 41 11.02 -39.55 -7.34
N ALA A 42 9.92 -38.80 -7.24
CA ALA A 42 8.88 -38.67 -8.28
C ALA A 42 8.93 -37.28 -8.96
N PRO A 43 8.36 -37.09 -10.17
CA PRO A 43 8.24 -35.76 -10.78
C PRO A 43 7.58 -34.85 -9.75
N VAL A 44 8.14 -33.66 -9.54
CA VAL A 44 7.77 -32.77 -8.43
C VAL A 44 6.29 -32.43 -8.56
N HIS A 45 5.42 -33.12 -7.82
CA HIS A 45 3.99 -32.80 -7.73
C HIS A 45 3.78 -31.30 -7.45
N GLY A 46 4.69 -30.68 -6.71
CA GLY A 46 4.70 -29.24 -6.43
C GLY A 46 4.86 -28.30 -7.64
N ALA A 47 5.46 -28.72 -8.76
CA ALA A 47 5.60 -27.83 -9.93
C ALA A 47 4.28 -27.70 -10.71
N VAL A 48 3.57 -28.81 -10.90
CA VAL A 48 2.23 -28.84 -11.52
C VAL A 48 1.21 -28.11 -10.62
N ASP A 49 1.36 -28.24 -9.31
CA ASP A 49 0.52 -27.52 -8.34
C ASP A 49 0.79 -26.00 -8.38
N ALA A 50 2.04 -25.57 -8.59
CA ALA A 50 2.41 -24.15 -8.68
C ALA A 50 1.85 -23.47 -9.95
N GLU A 51 2.00 -24.12 -11.11
CA GLU A 51 1.43 -23.63 -12.38
C GLU A 51 -0.10 -23.55 -12.31
N ALA A 52 -0.74 -24.55 -11.71
CA ALA A 52 -2.19 -24.55 -11.50
C ALA A 52 -2.64 -23.40 -10.58
N SER A 53 -1.90 -23.12 -9.49
CA SER A 53 -2.16 -21.96 -8.63
C SER A 53 -1.97 -20.63 -9.36
N MET A 54 -0.98 -20.52 -10.24
CA MET A 54 -0.76 -19.32 -11.06
C MET A 54 -1.96 -19.05 -11.98
N GLU A 55 -2.41 -20.07 -12.72
CA GLU A 55 -3.59 -19.96 -13.60
C GLU A 55 -4.89 -19.73 -12.83
N GLN A 56 -5.02 -20.32 -11.63
CA GLN A 56 -6.14 -20.04 -10.74
C GLN A 56 -6.21 -18.55 -10.38
N GLY A 57 -5.07 -17.91 -10.14
CA GLY A 57 -5.02 -16.47 -9.87
C GLY A 57 -5.56 -15.63 -11.04
N PHE A 58 -5.20 -15.99 -12.28
CA PHE A 58 -5.76 -15.35 -13.47
C PHE A 58 -7.26 -15.57 -13.63
N ALA A 59 -7.76 -16.78 -13.35
CA ALA A 59 -9.20 -17.05 -13.38
C ALA A 59 -9.95 -16.22 -12.31
N LYS A 60 -9.35 -16.03 -11.13
CA LYS A 60 -9.94 -15.26 -10.04
C LYS A 60 -9.97 -13.77 -10.30
N ILE A 61 -8.89 -13.18 -10.82
CA ILE A 61 -8.86 -11.75 -11.13
C ILE A 61 -9.88 -11.42 -12.23
N GLN A 62 -10.04 -12.30 -13.23
CA GLN A 62 -11.08 -12.17 -14.26
C GLN A 62 -12.50 -12.26 -13.70
N ALA A 63 -12.69 -13.00 -12.60
CA ALA A 63 -13.97 -13.10 -11.88
C ALA A 63 -14.20 -11.95 -10.89
N GLY A 64 -13.25 -11.01 -10.74
CA GLY A 64 -13.31 -9.92 -9.78
C GLY A 64 -12.94 -10.31 -8.35
N ASP A 65 -12.39 -11.50 -8.13
CA ASP A 65 -11.88 -11.97 -6.84
C ASP A 65 -10.41 -11.56 -6.67
N PHE A 66 -10.18 -10.27 -6.41
CA PHE A 66 -8.83 -9.71 -6.28
C PHE A 66 -8.03 -10.42 -5.17
N ALA A 67 -8.58 -10.50 -3.96
CA ALA A 67 -7.88 -11.09 -2.82
C ALA A 67 -7.57 -12.58 -3.07
N GLY A 68 -8.50 -13.33 -3.65
CA GLY A 68 -8.26 -14.71 -4.02
C GLY A 68 -7.23 -14.85 -5.14
N ALA A 69 -7.17 -13.92 -6.10
CA ALA A 69 -6.17 -13.93 -7.16
C ALA A 69 -4.76 -13.78 -6.59
N VAL A 70 -4.56 -12.77 -5.75
CA VAL A 70 -3.28 -12.50 -5.06
C VAL A 70 -2.89 -13.67 -4.17
N ALA A 71 -3.84 -14.29 -3.46
CA ALA A 71 -3.57 -15.47 -2.63
C ALA A 71 -3.11 -16.68 -3.48
N ALA A 72 -3.72 -16.90 -4.64
CA ALA A 72 -3.34 -17.99 -5.54
C ALA A 72 -1.95 -17.77 -6.18
N TRP A 73 -1.65 -16.54 -6.63
CA TRP A 73 -0.31 -16.19 -7.12
C TRP A 73 0.75 -16.31 -6.01
N THR A 74 0.43 -15.86 -4.79
CA THR A 74 1.29 -16.02 -3.62
C THR A 74 1.60 -17.49 -3.35
N GLN A 75 0.60 -18.37 -3.48
CA GLN A 75 0.80 -19.82 -3.33
C GLN A 75 1.72 -20.38 -4.41
N ALA A 76 1.55 -19.96 -5.67
CA ALA A 76 2.41 -20.37 -6.78
C ALA A 76 3.88 -19.99 -6.54
N VAL A 77 4.13 -18.74 -6.13
CA VAL A 77 5.48 -18.24 -5.85
C VAL A 77 6.10 -18.97 -4.66
N LYS A 78 5.34 -19.19 -3.57
CA LYS A 78 5.79 -20.00 -2.42
C LYS A 78 6.10 -21.45 -2.77
N ALA A 79 5.48 -21.99 -3.82
CA ALA A 79 5.77 -23.32 -4.34
C ALA A 79 7.01 -23.36 -5.26
N GLY A 80 7.70 -22.23 -5.45
CA GLY A 80 8.95 -22.12 -6.19
C GLY A 80 8.80 -21.66 -7.65
N LEU A 81 7.60 -21.23 -8.06
CA LEU A 81 7.38 -20.68 -9.40
C LEU A 81 7.82 -19.22 -9.44
N ALA A 82 8.86 -18.92 -10.21
CA ALA A 82 9.27 -17.56 -10.54
C ALA A 82 8.50 -17.07 -11.78
N PRO A 83 7.68 -16.00 -11.69
CA PRO A 83 6.95 -15.48 -12.85
C PRO A 83 7.91 -14.99 -13.93
N SER A 84 7.67 -15.39 -15.19
CA SER A 84 8.33 -14.74 -16.32
C SER A 84 7.86 -13.30 -16.46
N ALA A 85 8.60 -12.47 -17.19
CA ALA A 85 8.20 -11.07 -17.44
C ALA A 85 6.82 -10.96 -18.10
N GLU A 86 6.44 -11.92 -18.95
CA GLU A 86 5.11 -11.97 -19.56
C GLU A 86 4.01 -12.31 -18.53
N VAL A 87 4.26 -13.28 -17.66
CA VAL A 87 3.32 -13.65 -16.59
C VAL A 87 3.17 -12.50 -15.60
N TYR A 88 4.28 -11.88 -15.20
CA TYR A 88 4.29 -10.69 -14.36
C TYR A 88 3.49 -9.54 -14.97
N GLY A 89 3.72 -9.22 -16.25
CA GLY A 89 2.95 -8.18 -16.95
C GLY A 89 1.45 -8.46 -16.94
N ARG A 90 1.03 -9.72 -17.15
CA ARG A 90 -0.39 -10.11 -17.05
C ARG A 90 -0.94 -9.96 -15.63
N MET A 91 -0.16 -10.28 -14.60
CA MET A 91 -0.56 -10.08 -13.20
C MET A 91 -0.77 -8.59 -12.91
N LEU A 92 0.19 -7.77 -13.33
CA LEU A 92 0.15 -6.32 -13.17
C LEU A 92 -1.07 -5.71 -13.86
N ASP A 93 -1.28 -6.00 -15.15
CA ASP A 93 -2.42 -5.49 -15.91
C ASP A 93 -3.76 -5.91 -15.27
N GLY A 94 -3.87 -7.18 -14.88
CA GLY A 94 -5.07 -7.70 -14.21
C GLY A 94 -5.36 -7.00 -12.89
N CYS A 95 -4.33 -6.74 -12.08
CA CYS A 95 -4.47 -5.98 -10.84
C CYS A 95 -4.89 -4.54 -11.09
N VAL A 96 -4.24 -3.82 -12.01
CA VAL A 96 -4.56 -2.42 -12.32
C VAL A 96 -5.99 -2.29 -12.82
N ASP A 97 -6.39 -3.14 -13.77
CA ASP A 97 -7.75 -3.14 -14.31
C ASP A 97 -8.78 -3.45 -13.23
N GLU A 98 -8.52 -4.44 -12.38
CA GLU A 98 -9.42 -4.79 -11.30
C GLU A 98 -9.53 -3.70 -10.24
N ILE A 99 -8.42 -3.06 -9.85
CA ILE A 99 -8.42 -1.93 -8.92
C ILE A 99 -9.30 -0.82 -9.46
N VAL A 100 -9.09 -0.43 -10.72
CA VAL A 100 -9.82 0.69 -11.33
C VAL A 100 -11.30 0.32 -11.49
N ARG A 101 -11.60 -0.90 -11.92
CA ARG A 101 -12.98 -1.40 -12.09
C ARG A 101 -13.72 -1.46 -10.77
N SER A 102 -13.10 -2.00 -9.72
CA SER A 102 -13.71 -2.17 -8.40
C SER A 102 -13.70 -0.88 -7.58
N SER A 103 -12.91 0.12 -7.93
CA SER A 103 -12.92 1.44 -7.28
C SER A 103 -14.29 2.13 -7.33
N ALA A 104 -15.20 1.72 -8.23
CA ALA A 104 -16.58 2.17 -8.28
C ALA A 104 -17.52 1.45 -7.28
N ASP A 105 -17.09 0.32 -6.72
CA ASP A 105 -17.82 -0.52 -5.79
C ASP A 105 -17.16 -0.48 -4.39
N THR A 106 -17.85 0.10 -3.41
CA THR A 106 -17.34 0.27 -2.04
C THR A 106 -17.15 -1.04 -1.26
N SER A 107 -17.55 -2.19 -1.83
CA SER A 107 -17.54 -3.49 -1.15
C SER A 107 -16.30 -4.35 -1.39
N THR A 108 -15.45 -4.02 -2.36
CA THR A 108 -14.34 -4.90 -2.79
C THR A 108 -12.98 -4.41 -2.28
N HIS A 109 -12.13 -5.34 -1.83
CA HIS A 109 -10.80 -5.05 -1.28
C HIS A 109 -9.71 -5.17 -2.35
N SER A 110 -9.46 -4.07 -3.06
CA SER A 110 -8.66 -4.05 -4.29
C SER A 110 -7.14 -4.12 -4.11
N ARG A 111 -6.62 -4.43 -2.91
CA ARG A 111 -5.17 -4.46 -2.64
C ARG A 111 -4.73 -5.49 -1.59
N ALA A 112 -5.65 -6.31 -1.10
CA ALA A 112 -5.35 -7.29 -0.05
C ALA A 112 -4.26 -8.28 -0.50
N GLY A 113 -3.22 -8.43 0.32
CA GLY A 113 -2.12 -9.38 0.10
C GLY A 113 -1.03 -8.92 -0.89
N ILE A 114 -1.17 -7.75 -1.52
CA ILE A 114 -0.21 -7.30 -2.54
C ILE A 114 1.19 -7.06 -1.95
N ALA A 115 1.30 -6.50 -0.74
CA ALA A 115 2.58 -6.31 -0.10
C ALA A 115 3.31 -7.64 0.17
N ASP A 116 2.58 -8.67 0.62
CA ASP A 116 3.15 -10.01 0.84
C ASP A 116 3.61 -10.64 -0.48
N LEU A 117 2.83 -10.48 -1.55
CA LEU A 117 3.22 -10.95 -2.87
C LEU A 117 4.46 -10.21 -3.38
N ALA A 118 4.51 -8.88 -3.25
CA ALA A 118 5.62 -8.04 -3.70
C ALA A 118 6.95 -8.46 -3.05
N ILE A 119 6.94 -8.79 -1.75
CA ILE A 119 8.13 -9.28 -1.04
C ILE A 119 8.61 -10.63 -1.60
N LEU A 120 7.70 -11.46 -2.11
CA LEU A 120 8.02 -12.80 -2.63
C LEU A 120 8.51 -12.79 -4.09
N ILE A 121 8.12 -11.78 -4.87
CA ILE A 121 8.57 -11.60 -6.25
C ILE A 121 9.60 -10.47 -6.33
N ASP A 122 10.68 -10.64 -5.55
CA ASP A 122 11.76 -9.66 -5.33
C ASP A 122 12.48 -9.19 -6.61
N ASP A 123 12.44 -9.98 -7.69
CA ASP A 123 12.93 -9.58 -9.01
C ASP A 123 12.11 -8.43 -9.66
N TYR A 124 10.96 -8.05 -9.09
CA TYR A 124 10.06 -7.03 -9.63
C TYR A 124 9.59 -6.00 -8.59
N ASP A 125 9.35 -4.77 -9.04
CA ASP A 125 8.87 -3.67 -8.20
C ASP A 125 7.33 -3.56 -8.18
N LEU A 126 6.64 -4.65 -7.78
CA LEU A 126 5.18 -4.78 -7.94
C LEU A 126 4.37 -3.57 -7.42
N ILE A 127 4.71 -3.01 -6.25
CA ILE A 127 3.96 -1.90 -5.68
C ILE A 127 4.11 -0.63 -6.54
N THR A 128 5.33 -0.27 -6.93
CA THR A 128 5.57 0.95 -7.73
C THR A 128 5.10 0.78 -9.17
N ASP A 129 5.14 -0.44 -9.72
CA ASP A 129 4.55 -0.75 -11.02
C ASP A 129 3.03 -0.64 -11.00
N LEU A 130 2.36 -1.13 -9.95
CA LEU A 130 0.91 -0.92 -9.76
C LEU A 130 0.59 0.58 -9.66
N MET A 131 1.37 1.33 -8.90
CA MET A 131 1.23 2.79 -8.80
C MET A 131 1.38 3.46 -10.18
N ALA A 132 2.38 3.06 -10.98
CA ALA A 132 2.58 3.56 -12.33
C ALA A 132 1.38 3.25 -13.24
N GLY A 133 0.85 2.02 -13.17
CA GLY A 133 -0.36 1.63 -13.92
C GLY A 133 -1.59 2.45 -13.53
N LEU A 134 -1.82 2.69 -12.23
CA LEU A 134 -2.91 3.55 -11.76
C LEU A 134 -2.74 5.00 -12.20
N ARG A 135 -1.51 5.54 -12.13
CA ARG A 135 -1.20 6.88 -12.64
C ARG A 135 -1.56 6.97 -14.12
N ASP A 136 -1.13 6.03 -14.94
CA ASP A 136 -1.34 6.06 -16.38
C ASP A 136 -2.82 5.92 -16.73
N ARG A 137 -3.53 5.00 -16.06
CA ARG A 137 -4.98 4.84 -16.20
C ARG A 137 -5.75 6.08 -15.78
N SER A 138 -5.29 6.77 -14.73
CA SER A 138 -5.94 7.99 -14.23
C SER A 138 -6.03 9.07 -15.31
N GLN A 139 -5.08 9.14 -16.25
CA GLN A 139 -5.03 10.13 -17.34
C GLN A 139 -6.20 10.01 -18.32
N GLN A 140 -6.86 8.86 -18.36
CA GLN A 140 -7.94 8.55 -19.30
C GLN A 140 -9.34 8.64 -18.68
N LEU A 141 -9.45 8.91 -17.38
CA LEU A 141 -10.74 8.96 -16.67
C LEU A 141 -11.56 10.17 -17.07
N GLY A 142 -12.88 10.00 -17.14
CA GLY A 142 -13.82 11.03 -17.62
C GLY A 142 -14.53 11.79 -16.50
N THR A 143 -14.64 11.21 -15.31
CA THR A 143 -15.38 11.79 -14.19
C THR A 143 -14.51 12.10 -12.98
N GLN A 144 -14.89 13.10 -12.20
CA GLN A 144 -14.22 13.42 -10.94
C GLN A 144 -14.25 12.23 -9.96
N ARG A 145 -15.35 11.48 -9.89
CA ARG A 145 -15.50 10.33 -8.99
C ARG A 145 -14.49 9.23 -9.30
N GLU A 146 -14.34 8.85 -10.57
CA GLU A 146 -13.38 7.82 -10.97
C GLU A 146 -11.94 8.25 -10.63
N LEU A 147 -11.61 9.53 -10.90
CA LEU A 147 -10.31 10.07 -10.54
C LEU A 147 -10.07 9.97 -9.03
N MET A 148 -11.03 10.41 -8.21
CA MET A 148 -10.88 10.36 -6.76
C MET A 148 -10.73 8.94 -6.23
N ASN A 149 -11.51 7.99 -6.73
CA ASN A 149 -11.43 6.61 -6.27
C ASN A 149 -10.09 5.98 -6.67
N THR A 150 -9.62 6.22 -7.90
CA THR A 150 -8.29 5.77 -8.36
C THR A 150 -7.16 6.38 -7.54
N MET A 151 -7.26 7.68 -7.21
CA MET A 151 -6.26 8.37 -6.39
C MET A 151 -6.26 7.92 -4.93
N ASN A 152 -7.39 7.45 -4.40
CA ASN A 152 -7.43 6.80 -3.08
C ASN A 152 -6.65 5.49 -3.09
N GLU A 153 -6.84 4.65 -4.11
CA GLU A 153 -6.09 3.41 -4.24
C GLU A 153 -4.59 3.66 -4.43
N TYR A 154 -4.23 4.67 -5.23
CA TYR A 154 -2.85 5.12 -5.37
C TYR A 154 -2.25 5.56 -4.02
N MET A 155 -2.97 6.38 -3.25
CA MET A 155 -2.55 6.84 -1.91
C MET A 155 -2.25 5.65 -0.99
N PHE A 156 -3.11 4.65 -1.03
CA PHE A 156 -2.97 3.48 -0.19
C PHE A 156 -1.77 2.60 -0.59
N LEU A 157 -1.57 2.36 -1.89
CA LEU A 157 -0.38 1.65 -2.38
C LEU A 157 0.92 2.39 -2.05
N ALA A 158 0.92 3.72 -2.18
CA ALA A 158 2.05 4.55 -1.80
C ALA A 158 2.36 4.50 -0.29
N ILE A 159 1.37 4.21 0.58
CA ILE A 159 1.61 3.94 2.00
C ILE A 159 2.06 2.50 2.22
N GLU A 160 1.50 1.53 1.50
CA GLU A 160 1.88 0.12 1.60
C GLU A 160 3.30 -0.15 1.14
N SER A 161 3.86 0.70 0.27
CA SER A 161 5.26 0.64 -0.12
C SER A 161 6.22 0.66 1.08
N PHE A 162 5.85 1.33 2.19
CA PHE A 162 6.61 1.36 3.44
C PHE A 162 6.63 0.03 4.19
N SER A 163 5.85 -0.96 3.77
CA SER A 163 5.93 -2.34 4.26
C SER A 163 6.78 -3.26 3.38
N VAL A 164 7.15 -2.81 2.18
CA VAL A 164 7.89 -3.60 1.19
C VAL A 164 9.31 -3.09 1.04
N TYR A 165 9.46 -1.78 0.83
CA TYR A 165 10.76 -1.15 0.62
C TYR A 165 11.33 -0.61 1.92
N THR A 166 12.64 -0.76 2.08
CA THR A 166 13.36 -0.40 3.30
C THR A 166 14.38 0.70 3.08
N ASP A 167 14.86 0.93 1.86
CA ASP A 167 15.76 2.03 1.57
C ASP A 167 15.02 3.37 1.68
N LEU A 168 15.54 4.29 2.50
CA LEU A 168 14.97 5.62 2.65
C LEU A 168 15.03 6.45 1.36
N ASN A 169 16.01 6.22 0.48
CA ASN A 169 16.09 6.89 -0.82
C ASN A 169 14.92 6.47 -1.71
N ASP A 170 14.60 5.18 -1.75
CA ASP A 170 13.45 4.65 -2.51
C ASP A 170 12.14 5.17 -1.94
N LEU A 171 11.99 5.16 -0.61
CA LEU A 171 10.81 5.70 0.06
C LEU A 171 10.66 7.22 -0.16
N SER A 172 11.76 7.97 -0.22
CA SER A 172 11.75 9.39 -0.61
C SER A 172 11.30 9.56 -2.06
N ALA A 173 11.86 8.77 -2.99
CA ALA A 173 11.48 8.81 -4.40
C ALA A 173 9.99 8.49 -4.60
N ILE A 174 9.45 7.52 -3.86
CA ILE A 174 8.02 7.19 -3.85
C ILE A 174 7.18 8.37 -3.35
N CYS A 175 7.61 9.07 -2.29
CA CYS A 175 6.94 10.28 -1.82
C CYS A 175 6.96 11.38 -2.89
N ALA A 176 8.09 11.61 -3.55
CA ALA A 176 8.23 12.61 -4.60
C ALA A 176 7.32 12.30 -5.82
N GLU A 177 7.26 11.04 -6.23
CA GLU A 177 6.36 10.61 -7.31
C GLU A 177 4.89 10.76 -6.90
N ALA A 178 4.52 10.40 -5.67
CA ALA A 178 3.17 10.62 -5.15
C ALA A 178 2.79 12.12 -5.17
N VAL A 179 3.69 13.01 -4.76
CA VAL A 179 3.49 14.47 -4.86
C VAL A 179 3.20 14.90 -6.29
N ARG A 180 3.98 14.40 -7.26
CA ARG A 180 3.79 14.69 -8.68
C ARG A 180 2.42 14.21 -9.17
N VAL A 181 2.09 12.94 -8.92
CA VAL A 181 0.84 12.31 -9.37
C VAL A 181 -0.39 13.03 -8.81
N PHE A 182 -0.42 13.34 -7.50
CA PHE A 182 -1.56 14.06 -6.91
C PHE A 182 -1.65 15.51 -7.39
N THR A 183 -0.52 16.17 -7.67
CA THR A 183 -0.50 17.51 -8.25
C THR A 183 -1.11 17.50 -9.65
N ASP A 184 -0.69 16.55 -10.50
CA ASP A 184 -1.21 16.38 -11.86
C ASP A 184 -2.71 16.05 -11.83
N ALA A 185 -3.13 15.13 -10.95
CA ALA A 185 -4.54 14.79 -10.75
C ALA A 185 -5.36 16.01 -10.29
N SER A 186 -4.86 16.79 -9.32
CA SER A 186 -5.52 18.00 -8.84
C SER A 186 -5.68 19.05 -9.94
N GLY A 187 -4.73 19.15 -10.87
CA GLY A 187 -4.81 20.06 -12.02
C GLY A 187 -5.89 19.68 -13.03
N ARG A 188 -6.28 18.40 -13.08
CA ARG A 188 -7.28 17.87 -14.02
C ARG A 188 -8.72 17.94 -13.50
N VAL A 189 -8.95 18.10 -12.19
CA VAL A 189 -10.29 18.05 -11.58
C VAL A 189 -11.33 18.93 -12.29
N GLU A 190 -10.94 20.14 -12.69
CA GLU A 190 -11.85 21.12 -13.31
C GLU A 190 -12.26 20.77 -14.74
N SER A 191 -11.51 19.90 -15.43
CA SER A 191 -11.83 19.47 -16.80
C SER A 191 -12.68 18.20 -16.87
N LEU A 192 -12.95 17.55 -15.73
CA LEU A 192 -13.70 16.30 -15.65
C LEU A 192 -15.18 16.53 -15.40
N GLU A 193 -16.01 15.55 -15.77
CA GLU A 193 -17.44 15.56 -15.43
C GLU A 193 -17.60 15.60 -13.90
N PRO A 194 -18.33 16.61 -13.36
CA PRO A 194 -18.51 16.75 -11.93
C PRO A 194 -19.25 15.56 -11.32
N ALA A 195 -18.77 15.10 -10.17
CA ALA A 195 -19.48 14.12 -9.36
C ALA A 195 -20.08 14.78 -8.12
N GLN A 196 -21.24 14.29 -7.67
CA GLN A 196 -21.73 14.66 -6.35
C GLN A 196 -20.77 14.11 -5.29
N SER A 197 -20.03 15.01 -4.64
CA SER A 197 -19.13 14.69 -3.54
C SER A 197 -19.41 15.60 -2.36
N LYS A 198 -19.26 15.04 -1.16
CA LYS A 198 -19.35 15.78 0.11
C LYS A 198 -18.18 16.74 0.29
N HIS A 199 -17.04 16.46 -0.33
CA HIS A 199 -15.80 17.22 -0.23
C HIS A 199 -15.35 17.68 -1.62
N ASP A 200 -14.75 18.87 -1.70
CA ASP A 200 -14.12 19.36 -2.93
C ASP A 200 -13.00 18.38 -3.36
N PRO A 201 -13.13 17.72 -4.53
CA PRO A 201 -12.13 16.78 -5.05
C PRO A 201 -10.73 17.42 -5.13
N LYS A 202 -10.65 18.70 -5.51
CA LYS A 202 -9.37 19.40 -5.65
C LYS A 202 -8.69 19.58 -4.29
N ALA A 203 -9.40 20.11 -3.30
CA ALA A 203 -8.89 20.25 -1.94
C ALA A 203 -8.45 18.92 -1.33
N PHE A 204 -9.15 17.83 -1.66
CA PHE A 204 -8.79 16.50 -1.19
C PHE A 204 -7.48 15.98 -1.79
N LEU A 205 -7.28 16.12 -3.11
CA LEU A 205 -6.01 15.75 -3.75
C LEU A 205 -4.84 16.61 -3.25
N GLN A 206 -5.08 17.90 -3.03
CA GLN A 206 -4.08 18.80 -2.43
C GLN A 206 -3.69 18.38 -1.01
N ASN A 207 -4.62 17.77 -0.25
CA ASN A 207 -4.31 17.21 1.07
C ASN A 207 -3.35 16.02 0.97
N TYR A 208 -3.52 15.14 -0.02
CA TYR A 208 -2.58 14.05 -0.29
C TYR A 208 -1.22 14.56 -0.75
N THR A 209 -1.19 15.56 -1.65
CA THR A 209 0.06 16.24 -2.04
C THR A 209 0.80 16.77 -0.82
N GLN A 210 0.10 17.50 0.06
CA GLN A 210 0.71 18.06 1.27
C GLN A 210 1.23 16.96 2.22
N PHE A 211 0.48 15.86 2.38
CA PHE A 211 0.91 14.76 3.23
C PHE A 211 2.25 14.18 2.76
N PHE A 212 2.37 13.85 1.48
CA PHE A 212 3.60 13.27 0.93
C PHE A 212 4.76 14.26 0.86
N GLN A 213 4.50 15.57 0.70
CA GLN A 213 5.54 16.59 0.86
C GLN A 213 6.15 16.60 2.26
N ILE A 214 5.30 16.50 3.29
CA ILE A 214 5.75 16.51 4.69
C ILE A 214 6.46 15.21 5.06
N LEU A 215 5.93 14.07 4.62
CA LEU A 215 6.56 12.76 4.81
C LEU A 215 7.92 12.70 4.10
N GLY A 216 7.95 13.01 2.80
CA GLY A 216 9.17 13.05 2.00
C GLY A 216 10.23 13.97 2.60
N GLY A 217 9.86 15.20 2.98
CA GLY A 217 10.80 16.14 3.60
C GLY A 217 11.39 15.65 4.94
N LYS A 218 10.66 14.82 5.71
CA LYS A 218 11.21 14.19 6.92
C LYS A 218 12.17 13.05 6.59
N ILE A 219 11.89 12.28 5.55
CA ILE A 219 12.78 11.22 5.05
C ILE A 219 14.06 11.85 4.50
N ASP A 220 13.94 12.86 3.63
CA ASP A 220 15.07 13.60 3.06
C ASP A 220 15.97 14.15 4.17
N ASN A 221 15.38 14.74 5.21
CA ASN A 221 16.15 15.25 6.33
C ASN A 221 16.88 14.15 7.11
N ALA A 222 16.31 12.95 7.20
CA ALA A 222 16.95 11.80 7.82
C ALA A 222 18.11 11.26 6.95
N VAL A 223 17.90 11.18 5.64
CA VAL A 223 18.91 10.78 4.65
C VAL A 223 20.09 11.75 4.68
N GLU A 224 19.85 13.06 4.60
CA GLU A 224 20.88 14.10 4.60
C GLU A 224 21.76 14.09 5.87
N LYS A 225 21.20 13.66 7.01
CA LYS A 225 21.88 13.67 8.32
C LYS A 225 22.53 12.34 8.68
N THR A 226 22.32 11.29 7.89
CA THR A 226 22.81 9.95 8.19
C THR A 226 23.87 9.57 7.18
N ASP A 227 24.99 9.00 7.65
CA ASP A 227 26.04 8.52 6.77
C ASP A 227 25.50 7.44 5.80
N PRO A 228 25.85 7.45 4.51
CA PRO A 228 25.33 6.49 3.53
C PRO A 228 25.55 5.01 3.89
N ALA A 229 26.71 4.65 4.48
CA ALA A 229 26.95 3.26 4.88
C ALA A 229 26.07 2.85 6.07
N THR A 230 25.71 3.81 6.93
CA THR A 230 24.72 3.58 7.99
C THR A 230 23.32 3.38 7.41
N LEU A 231 22.94 4.14 6.38
CA LEU A 231 21.66 3.96 5.69
C LEU A 231 21.55 2.58 5.02
N GLU A 232 22.61 2.14 4.34
CA GLU A 232 22.70 0.80 3.75
C GLU A 232 22.53 -0.29 4.82
N THR A 233 23.29 -0.19 5.93
CA THR A 233 23.17 -1.12 7.06
C THR A 233 21.76 -1.15 7.66
N LEU A 234 21.09 0.01 7.74
CA LEU A 234 19.72 0.09 8.23
C LEU A 234 18.72 -0.52 7.24
N SER A 235 18.91 -0.31 5.94
CA SER A 235 18.08 -0.92 4.91
C SER A 235 18.13 -2.44 5.01
N ASP A 236 19.34 -3.03 5.06
CA ASP A 236 19.54 -4.47 5.26
C ASP A 236 18.90 -4.97 6.57
N TYR A 237 19.10 -4.22 7.66
CA TYR A 237 18.51 -4.54 8.96
C TYR A 237 16.98 -4.65 8.88
N TRP A 238 16.33 -3.76 8.12
CA TRP A 238 14.88 -3.76 7.98
C TRP A 238 14.38 -4.76 6.95
N ALA A 239 15.15 -5.04 5.89
CA ALA A 239 14.82 -6.05 4.87
C ALA A 239 14.73 -7.46 5.50
N ASP A 240 15.65 -7.78 6.41
CA ASP A 240 15.63 -9.03 7.17
C ASP A 240 14.45 -9.16 8.15
N ARG A 241 13.69 -8.08 8.36
CA ARG A 241 12.58 -7.99 9.32
C ARG A 241 11.28 -7.74 8.59
N SER A 242 10.90 -8.70 7.75
CA SER A 242 9.71 -8.77 6.87
C SER A 242 8.34 -8.41 7.49
N THR A 243 8.27 -8.07 8.77
CA THR A 243 7.07 -7.60 9.48
C THR A 243 7.10 -6.12 9.85
N SER A 244 7.99 -5.33 9.25
CA SER A 244 8.17 -3.91 9.57
C SER A 244 6.86 -3.13 9.35
N ARG A 245 6.33 -2.54 10.43
CA ARG A 245 5.00 -1.92 10.47
C ARG A 245 5.02 -0.42 10.16
N PHE A 246 5.91 0.02 9.27
CA PHE A 246 6.00 1.44 8.96
C PHE A 246 4.70 1.95 8.32
N SER A 247 4.10 1.17 7.41
CA SER A 247 2.82 1.49 6.78
C SER A 247 1.69 1.78 7.80
N ASP A 248 1.59 1.04 8.92
CA ASP A 248 0.61 1.31 9.99
C ASP A 248 0.79 2.72 10.60
N VAL A 249 2.05 3.12 10.83
CA VAL A 249 2.39 4.45 11.38
C VAL A 249 2.09 5.54 10.36
N ILE A 250 2.47 5.33 9.10
CA ILE A 250 2.22 6.27 8.00
C ILE A 250 0.71 6.40 7.74
N MET A 251 -0.04 5.30 7.77
CA MET A 251 -1.50 5.29 7.65
C MET A 251 -2.17 6.10 8.77
N GLY A 252 -1.69 5.93 10.01
CA GLY A 252 -2.11 6.76 11.13
C GLY A 252 -1.92 8.25 10.83
N ALA A 253 -0.75 8.63 10.32
CA ALA A 253 -0.41 10.02 10.06
C ALA A 253 -1.26 10.61 8.92
N SER A 254 -1.50 9.82 7.86
CA SER A 254 -2.38 10.17 6.75
C SER A 254 -3.82 10.42 7.24
N ASN A 255 -4.36 9.56 8.10
CA ASN A 255 -5.70 9.73 8.66
C ASN A 255 -5.82 11.02 9.50
N MET A 256 -4.77 11.39 10.24
CA MET A 256 -4.74 12.68 10.94
C MET A 256 -4.66 13.86 9.95
N ASN A 257 -3.93 13.71 8.85
CA ASN A 257 -3.86 14.73 7.80
C ASN A 257 -5.21 14.96 7.10
N ALA A 258 -5.96 13.89 6.83
CA ALA A 258 -7.29 13.95 6.22
C ALA A 258 -8.31 14.69 7.12
N GLN A 259 -8.17 14.60 8.45
CA GLN A 259 -9.03 15.33 9.40
C GLN A 259 -8.90 16.86 9.27
N LEU A 260 -7.84 17.38 8.65
CA LEU A 260 -7.67 18.81 8.40
C LEU A 260 -8.74 19.36 7.44
N ILE A 261 -9.28 18.51 6.56
CA ILE A 261 -10.36 18.88 5.63
C ILE A 261 -11.70 19.02 6.36
N ALA A 262 -11.91 18.27 7.45
CA ALA A 262 -13.19 18.14 8.11
C ALA A 262 -13.34 18.94 9.42
N THR A 263 -12.25 19.52 9.94
CA THR A 263 -12.23 20.12 11.29
C THR A 263 -12.05 21.63 11.30
N GLY A 264 -12.69 22.31 12.26
CA GLY A 264 -12.46 23.74 12.51
C GLY A 264 -11.05 24.02 13.07
N TRP A 265 -10.68 25.30 13.18
CA TRP A 265 -9.31 25.76 13.48
C TRP A 265 -8.62 25.14 14.72
N LEU A 266 -9.35 24.83 15.78
CA LEU A 266 -8.77 24.17 16.96
C LEU A 266 -8.48 22.68 16.73
N GLY A 267 -9.35 21.99 15.97
CA GLY A 267 -9.14 20.60 15.58
C GLY A 267 -7.96 20.44 14.63
N SER A 268 -7.76 21.40 13.72
CA SER A 268 -6.66 21.34 12.76
C SER A 268 -5.29 21.43 13.41
N LYS A 269 -5.10 22.25 14.46
CA LYS A 269 -3.83 22.30 15.21
C LYS A 269 -3.48 20.98 15.90
N VAL A 270 -4.48 20.32 16.49
CA VAL A 270 -4.28 19.03 17.16
C VAL A 270 -3.94 17.95 16.14
N ALA A 271 -4.65 17.91 15.02
CA ALA A 271 -4.41 16.97 13.94
C ALA A 271 -3.02 17.15 13.31
N VAL A 272 -2.57 18.39 13.05
CA VAL A 272 -1.20 18.69 12.58
C VAL A 272 -0.16 18.15 13.55
N LYS A 273 -0.29 18.46 14.84
CA LYS A 273 0.67 17.99 15.85
C LYS A 273 0.71 16.46 15.94
N ALA A 274 -0.46 15.82 15.92
CA ALA A 274 -0.56 14.36 15.99
C ALA A 274 0.06 13.67 14.77
N ARG A 275 -0.19 14.19 13.56
CA ARG A 275 0.46 13.73 12.32
C ARG A 275 1.98 13.86 12.44
N ASP A 276 2.48 15.04 12.78
CA ASP A 276 3.92 15.30 12.82
C ASP A 276 4.62 14.39 13.83
N MET A 277 4.01 14.15 15.00
CA MET A 277 4.51 13.20 15.99
C MET A 277 4.60 11.76 15.47
N GLN A 278 3.62 11.31 14.67
CA GLN A 278 3.66 9.96 14.09
C GLN A 278 4.75 9.84 13.03
N LEU A 279 4.93 10.86 12.19
CA LEU A 279 6.00 10.88 11.20
C LEU A 279 7.38 10.95 11.85
N ASP A 280 7.54 11.73 12.92
CA ASP A 280 8.78 11.75 13.72
C ASP A 280 9.04 10.39 14.38
N SER A 281 7.99 9.73 14.87
CA SER A 281 8.08 8.38 15.43
C SER A 281 8.52 7.35 14.39
N PHE A 282 8.07 7.48 13.14
CA PHE A 282 8.53 6.63 12.05
C PHE A 282 10.04 6.79 11.82
N VAL A 283 10.52 8.02 11.63
CA VAL A 283 11.96 8.29 11.41
C VAL A 283 12.80 7.83 12.60
N ALA A 284 12.37 8.13 13.83
CA ALA A 284 13.07 7.69 15.03
C ALA A 284 13.12 6.17 15.16
N MET A 285 12.03 5.47 14.83
CA MET A 285 11.96 4.02 14.82
C MET A 285 12.92 3.42 13.79
N TYR A 286 12.93 3.97 12.57
CA TYR A 286 13.82 3.52 11.50
C TYR A 286 15.30 3.64 11.87
N LEU A 287 15.71 4.78 12.45
CA LEU A 287 17.11 5.06 12.80
C LEU A 287 17.58 4.42 14.12
N ALA A 288 16.67 3.94 14.97
CA ALA A 288 16.98 3.41 16.29
C ALA A 288 18.04 2.29 16.33
N PRO A 289 18.11 1.34 15.37
CA PRO A 289 19.13 0.30 15.36
C PRO A 289 20.56 0.86 15.20
N GLY A 290 20.75 1.85 14.32
CA GLY A 290 22.06 2.45 14.04
C GLY A 290 22.61 3.29 15.19
N MET A 291 21.75 3.80 16.06
CA MET A 291 22.18 4.51 17.27
C MET A 291 22.75 3.58 18.36
N LYS A 292 22.42 2.28 18.34
CA LYS A 292 22.89 1.31 19.34
C LYS A 292 24.25 0.72 19.00
N SER A 293 24.60 0.62 17.71
CA SER A 293 25.92 0.14 17.25
C SER A 293 27.03 1.16 17.51
N GLY A 294 26.74 2.46 17.43
CA GLY A 294 27.73 3.52 17.72
C GLY A 294 28.06 3.76 19.20
N GLN A 295 27.37 3.08 20.13
CA GLN A 295 27.68 3.15 21.57
C GLN A 295 28.54 1.97 22.08
N GLN A 296 28.94 1.05 21.19
CA GLN A 296 29.78 -0.12 21.52
C GLN A 296 31.17 -0.07 20.88
N SER A 297 31.53 1.04 20.23
CA SER A 297 32.85 1.30 19.62
C SER A 297 33.62 2.36 20.39
#